data_AF-A0A950IDW6-F1
#
_entry.id   AF-A0A950IDW6-F1
#
_cell.length_a   1.000
_cell.length_b   1.000
_cell.length_c   1.000
_cell.angle_alpha   90.00
_cell.angle_beta   90.00
_cell.angle_gamma   90.00
#
_symmetry.space_group_name_H-M   'P 1'
#
loop_
_entity.id
_entity.type
_entity.pdbx_description
1 polymer ?
#
loop_
_entity_poly.entity_id
_entity_poly.type
_entity_poly.pdbx_seq_one_letter_code
_entity_poly.pdbx_strand_id
1 'polypeptide(L)'
;MVYLSMDVDCGVGDAVGSEQGVLGVEERYVTPTFERMLPRFLDFAAENGIVLTFFLVAGTVDGPARRAMVRRIVEAGHEVASHSMTHPKAIGLLDDAALHTEVVDSKHRLEDAAGTEVAGFRAPGFYINDRVLDALIAAGYRYSSSVNSALGYNLAKIVVGMAANVFRRDGATSYHVEPGALVAPHHPYRPARGRFWRAGDGPPFCEIPVSTGFARTLPGVTFALDTMLPARLRQRFLERLVDRSKAANIVLHDFELLEDGDM
;
A
#
# COMPACT_ATOMS: atom_id res chain seq x y z
N MET A 1 -12.57 13.39 -8.04
CA MET A 1 -11.76 13.55 -6.81
C MET A 1 -10.48 12.75 -6.98
N VAL A 2 -9.34 13.24 -6.49
CA VAL A 2 -8.07 12.53 -6.59
C VAL A 2 -7.57 12.26 -5.17
N TYR A 3 -7.24 11.01 -4.90
CA TYR A 3 -6.55 10.57 -3.70
C TYR A 3 -5.14 10.19 -4.13
N LEU A 4 -4.16 10.85 -3.54
CA LEU A 4 -2.76 10.50 -3.72
C LEU A 4 -2.26 9.90 -2.41
N SER A 5 -1.73 8.69 -2.51
CA SER A 5 -1.27 7.94 -1.36
C SER A 5 0.08 7.33 -1.63
N MET A 6 0.79 6.99 -0.56
CA MET A 6 2.13 6.45 -0.64
C MET A 6 2.29 5.23 0.26
N ASP A 7 2.86 4.18 -0.30
CA ASP A 7 3.30 3.01 0.43
C ASP A 7 4.74 3.24 0.88
N VAL A 8 4.95 3.32 2.20
CA VAL A 8 6.26 3.58 2.82
C VAL A 8 6.81 2.25 3.32
N ASP A 9 7.26 1.45 2.35
CA ASP A 9 7.65 0.06 2.55
C ASP A 9 9.08 -0.06 3.10
N CYS A 10 9.89 1.01 3.02
CA CYS A 10 11.30 1.02 3.41
C CYS A 10 12.09 -0.12 2.75
N GLY A 11 11.83 -0.39 1.46
CA GLY A 11 12.50 -1.46 0.70
C GLY A 11 12.06 -2.88 1.07
N VAL A 12 11.10 -3.05 1.98
CA VAL A 12 10.57 -4.36 2.39
C VAL A 12 9.69 -4.90 1.28
N GLY A 13 10.26 -5.62 0.31
CA GLY A 13 9.50 -6.49 -0.60
C GLY A 13 9.51 -6.13 -2.09
N ASP A 14 10.17 -5.03 -2.50
CA ASP A 14 10.26 -4.66 -3.92
C ASP A 14 11.71 -4.43 -4.40
N ALA A 15 12.71 -4.50 -3.50
CA ALA A 15 14.12 -4.54 -3.85
C ALA A 15 14.54 -5.96 -4.31
N VAL A 16 14.82 -6.11 -5.60
CA VAL A 16 15.38 -7.32 -6.21
C VAL A 16 16.84 -7.49 -5.75
N GLY A 17 17.03 -8.09 -4.58
CA GLY A 17 18.31 -8.59 -4.07
C GLY A 17 18.20 -10.08 -3.80
N SER A 18 19.01 -10.88 -4.49
CA SER A 18 19.07 -12.33 -4.31
C SER A 18 19.53 -12.69 -2.90
N GLU A 19 18.67 -13.36 -2.11
CA GLU A 19 18.99 -14.55 -1.28
C GLU A 19 18.15 -14.74 -0.01
N GLN A 20 17.17 -13.90 0.35
CA GLN A 20 16.40 -14.15 1.59
C GLN A 20 14.90 -13.89 1.43
N GLY A 21 14.08 -14.89 1.80
CA GLY A 21 12.63 -14.77 1.90
C GLY A 21 12.25 -13.75 2.97
N VAL A 22 11.19 -12.97 2.70
CA VAL A 22 10.72 -11.84 3.55
C VAL A 22 11.88 -11.11 4.22
N LEU A 23 12.64 -10.34 3.42
CA LEU A 23 13.64 -9.41 3.94
C LEU A 23 12.97 -8.58 5.03
N GLY A 24 13.46 -8.70 6.27
CA GLY A 24 12.97 -7.91 7.37
C GLY A 24 13.15 -6.41 7.10
N VAL A 25 12.59 -5.60 7.99
CA VAL A 25 12.82 -4.16 8.05
C VAL A 25 14.32 -3.90 8.25
N GLU A 26 15.06 -3.71 7.16
CA GLU A 26 16.50 -3.51 7.19
C GLU A 26 16.86 -2.03 7.34
N GLU A 27 17.68 -1.72 8.34
CA GLU A 27 18.04 -0.34 8.70
C GLU A 27 18.63 0.49 7.56
N ARG A 28 19.36 -0.16 6.64
CA ARG A 28 19.94 0.49 5.45
C ARG A 28 18.89 1.11 4.52
N TYR A 29 17.64 0.65 4.54
CA TYR A 29 16.55 1.22 3.75
C TYR A 29 15.64 2.12 4.61
N VAL A 30 15.43 1.76 5.88
CA VAL A 30 14.54 2.52 6.78
C VAL A 30 15.11 3.90 7.07
N THR A 31 16.39 3.98 7.47
CA THR A 31 16.98 5.25 7.88
C THR A 31 16.94 6.30 6.76
N PRO A 32 17.39 6.00 5.52
CA PRO A 32 17.26 6.96 4.41
C PRO A 32 15.80 7.33 4.10
N THR A 33 14.86 6.40 4.24
CA THR A 33 13.43 6.67 4.01
C THR A 33 12.93 7.76 4.96
N PHE A 34 13.17 7.62 6.25
CA PHE A 34 12.70 8.59 7.25
C PHE A 34 13.50 9.90 7.26
N GLU A 35 14.81 9.84 7.02
CA GLU A 35 15.68 11.01 7.13
C GLU A 35 15.77 11.84 5.84
N ARG A 36 15.48 11.24 4.69
CA ARG A 36 15.66 11.90 3.38
C ARG A 36 14.42 11.85 2.52
N MET A 37 13.84 10.65 2.30
CA MET A 37 12.75 10.48 1.34
C MET A 37 11.46 11.16 1.81
N LEU A 38 11.00 10.85 3.03
CA LEU A 38 9.78 11.43 3.59
C LEU A 38 9.88 12.97 3.66
N PRO A 39 10.97 13.58 4.14
CA PRO A 39 11.15 15.03 4.04
C PRO A 39 10.99 15.59 2.63
N ARG A 40 11.63 14.99 1.61
CA ARG A 40 11.49 15.44 0.21
C ARG A 40 10.05 15.35 -0.30
N PHE A 41 9.33 14.30 0.09
CA PHE A 41 7.91 14.17 -0.27
C PHE A 41 7.02 15.20 0.41
N LEU A 42 7.32 15.56 1.67
CA LEU A 42 6.62 16.65 2.35
C LEU A 42 6.87 17.99 1.66
N ASP A 43 8.12 18.26 1.26
CA ASP A 43 8.48 19.49 0.56
C ASP A 43 7.78 19.54 -0.82
N PHE A 44 7.83 18.45 -1.59
CA PHE A 44 7.10 18.31 -2.85
C PHE A 44 5.59 18.52 -2.68
N ALA A 45 4.98 17.91 -1.67
CA ALA A 45 3.55 18.02 -1.42
C ALA A 45 3.18 19.46 -1.05
N ALA A 46 3.98 20.13 -0.22
CA ALA A 46 3.78 21.52 0.18
C ALA A 46 3.90 22.48 -1.01
N GLU A 47 4.93 22.33 -1.84
CA GLU A 47 5.16 23.15 -3.04
C GLU A 47 4.00 23.07 -4.04
N ASN A 48 3.32 21.92 -4.09
CA ASN A 48 2.23 21.66 -5.04
C ASN A 48 0.84 21.77 -4.41
N GLY A 49 0.72 22.09 -3.12
CA GLY A 49 -0.55 22.15 -2.40
C GLY A 49 -1.29 20.81 -2.36
N ILE A 50 -0.56 19.71 -2.29
CA ILE A 50 -1.07 18.34 -2.32
C ILE A 50 -1.17 17.80 -0.89
N VAL A 51 -2.27 17.09 -0.60
CA VAL A 51 -2.41 16.31 0.63
C VAL A 51 -2.25 14.82 0.30
N LEU A 52 -1.39 14.14 1.03
CA LEU A 52 -1.08 12.72 0.88
C LEU A 52 -1.64 11.89 2.04
N THR A 53 -1.89 10.61 1.77
CA THR A 53 -2.01 9.57 2.81
C THR A 53 -0.76 8.68 2.78
N PHE A 54 -0.06 8.59 3.90
CA PHE A 54 1.14 7.76 4.07
C PHE A 54 0.77 6.44 4.75
N PHE A 55 0.86 5.33 4.03
CA PHE A 55 0.68 3.99 4.56
C PHE A 55 2.04 3.49 5.08
N LEU A 56 2.20 3.51 6.40
CA LEU A 56 3.47 3.19 7.06
C LEU A 56 3.50 1.75 7.56
N VAL A 57 4.61 1.05 7.35
CA VAL A 57 4.88 -0.23 8.03
C VAL A 57 5.19 0.07 9.50
N ALA A 58 4.29 -0.28 10.41
CA ALA A 58 4.36 0.20 11.80
C ALA A 58 5.67 -0.19 12.51
N GLY A 59 6.23 -1.36 12.20
CA GLY A 59 7.50 -1.84 12.75
C GLY A 59 8.69 -0.92 12.45
N THR A 60 8.66 -0.18 11.34
CA THR A 60 9.72 0.78 10.97
C THR A 60 9.67 2.05 11.81
N VAL A 61 8.51 2.39 12.39
CA VAL A 61 8.33 3.58 13.23
C VAL A 61 8.81 3.28 14.65
N ASP A 62 10.13 3.17 14.82
CA ASP A 62 10.80 2.98 16.10
C ASP A 62 11.57 4.23 16.55
N GLY A 63 11.85 4.29 17.85
CA GLY A 63 12.62 5.37 18.45
C GLY A 63 12.01 6.78 18.34
N PRO A 64 12.67 7.79 18.93
CA PRO A 64 12.15 9.15 18.96
C PRO A 64 12.18 9.86 17.60
N ALA A 65 13.22 9.64 16.79
CA ALA A 65 13.42 10.36 15.52
C ALA A 65 12.35 10.01 14.48
N ARG A 66 12.05 8.72 14.27
CA ARG A 66 11.02 8.29 13.31
C ARG A 66 9.63 8.67 13.78
N ARG A 67 9.36 8.57 15.09
CA ARG A 67 8.12 9.08 15.69
C ARG A 67 7.95 10.58 15.48
N ALA A 68 9.02 11.38 15.61
CA ALA A 68 8.97 12.80 15.31
C ALA A 68 8.67 13.07 13.83
N MET A 69 9.23 12.26 12.92
CA MET A 69 8.91 12.34 11.49
C MET A 69 7.43 12.02 11.22
N VAL A 70 6.87 10.98 11.84
CA VAL A 70 5.43 10.67 11.74
C VAL A 70 4.56 11.83 12.24
N ARG A 71 4.93 12.48 13.35
CA ARG A 71 4.22 13.67 13.82
C ARG A 71 4.31 14.84 12.84
N ARG A 72 5.49 15.06 12.24
CA ARG A 72 5.68 16.08 11.21
C ARG A 72 4.78 15.84 9.98
N ILE A 73 4.55 14.58 9.59
CA ILE A 73 3.59 14.24 8.52
C ILE A 73 2.18 14.72 8.89
N VAL A 74 1.72 14.43 10.11
CA VAL A 74 0.39 14.84 10.60
C VAL A 74 0.30 16.36 10.73
N GLU A 75 1.31 17.02 11.29
CA GLU A 75 1.38 18.48 11.45
C GLU A 75 1.36 19.23 10.11
N ALA A 76 1.88 18.60 9.04
CA ALA A 76 1.80 19.11 7.67
C ALA A 76 0.40 18.93 7.02
N GLY A 77 -0.56 18.35 7.74
CA GLY A 77 -1.94 18.16 7.26
C GLY A 77 -2.15 16.91 6.42
N HIS A 78 -1.19 15.98 6.40
CA HIS A 78 -1.31 14.69 5.73
C HIS A 78 -1.93 13.64 6.65
N GLU A 79 -2.40 12.54 6.06
CA GLU A 79 -2.92 11.40 6.79
C GLU A 79 -1.82 10.35 7.02
N VAL A 80 -1.79 9.75 8.22
CA VAL A 80 -1.02 8.54 8.52
C VAL A 80 -1.97 7.35 8.60
N ALA A 81 -1.71 6.34 7.77
CA ALA A 81 -2.45 5.09 7.66
C ALA A 81 -1.52 3.89 7.89
N SER A 82 -2.10 2.72 8.16
CA SER A 82 -1.33 1.50 8.44
C SER A 82 -1.06 0.68 7.18
N HIS A 83 0.20 0.26 7.01
CA HIS A 83 0.62 -0.73 6.03
C HIS A 83 1.05 -2.05 6.68
N SER A 84 0.33 -2.45 7.73
CA SER A 84 0.64 -3.57 8.63
C SER A 84 1.85 -3.35 9.56
N MET A 85 2.19 -4.35 10.37
CA MET A 85 3.31 -4.26 11.31
C MET A 85 4.64 -4.56 10.64
N THR A 86 4.72 -5.66 9.89
CA THR A 86 5.98 -6.17 9.31
C THR A 86 5.93 -6.33 7.79
N HIS A 87 4.84 -5.89 7.16
CA HIS A 87 4.63 -5.95 5.72
C HIS A 87 4.59 -7.37 5.10
N PRO A 88 3.83 -8.34 5.68
CA PRO A 88 3.72 -9.66 5.10
C PRO A 88 2.85 -9.65 3.84
N LYS A 89 3.45 -9.85 2.66
CA LYS A 89 2.75 -9.92 1.37
C LYS A 89 1.69 -11.07 1.30
N ALA A 90 1.75 -12.04 2.21
CA ALA A 90 0.76 -13.12 2.37
C ALA A 90 -0.17 -12.94 3.59
N ILE A 91 -0.47 -11.69 3.98
CA ILE A 91 -1.25 -11.36 5.19
C ILE A 91 -2.57 -12.16 5.34
N GLY A 92 -3.27 -12.44 4.23
CA GLY A 92 -4.51 -13.23 4.24
C GLY A 92 -4.36 -14.71 4.58
N LEU A 93 -3.14 -15.24 4.66
CA LEU A 93 -2.83 -16.63 5.04
C LEU A 93 -2.26 -16.76 6.45
N LEU A 94 -2.05 -15.65 7.16
CA LEU A 94 -1.53 -15.67 8.52
C LEU A 94 -2.52 -16.32 9.48
N ASP A 95 -1.99 -16.95 10.53
CA ASP A 95 -2.79 -17.39 11.68
C ASP A 95 -3.37 -16.21 12.46
N ASP A 96 -4.24 -16.48 13.44
CA ASP A 96 -4.97 -15.43 14.16
C ASP A 96 -4.05 -14.51 14.95
N ALA A 97 -2.99 -15.06 15.56
CA ALA A 97 -2.06 -14.30 16.37
C ALA A 97 -1.19 -13.38 15.50
N ALA A 98 -0.67 -13.90 14.39
CA ALA A 98 0.09 -13.11 13.43
C ALA A 98 -0.80 -12.03 12.78
N LEU A 99 -2.03 -12.36 12.37
CA LEU A 99 -2.95 -11.36 11.81
C LEU A 99 -3.30 -10.26 12.83
N HIS A 100 -3.49 -10.62 14.10
CA HIS A 100 -3.71 -9.63 15.17
C HIS A 100 -2.52 -8.65 15.27
N THR A 101 -1.29 -9.15 15.29
CA THR A 101 -0.09 -8.30 15.31
C THR A 101 -0.05 -7.36 14.10
N GLU A 102 -0.32 -7.89 12.92
CA GLU A 102 -0.25 -7.12 11.67
C GLU A 102 -1.35 -6.07 11.54
N VAL A 103 -2.51 -6.27 12.18
CA VAL A 103 -3.68 -5.39 12.03
C VAL A 103 -3.89 -4.49 13.24
N VAL A 104 -3.98 -5.08 14.43
CA VAL A 104 -4.35 -4.40 15.68
C VAL A 104 -3.13 -3.69 16.27
N ASP A 105 -2.04 -4.42 16.46
CA ASP A 105 -0.85 -3.84 17.10
C ASP A 105 -0.17 -2.80 16.20
N SER A 106 -0.27 -2.96 14.88
CA SER A 106 0.18 -1.94 13.91
C SER A 106 -0.59 -0.63 14.05
N LYS A 107 -1.93 -0.71 14.23
CA LYS A 107 -2.79 0.45 14.46
C LYS A 107 -2.34 1.20 15.71
N HIS A 108 -2.28 0.51 16.85
CA HIS A 108 -1.92 1.11 18.13
C HIS A 108 -0.54 1.77 18.09
N ARG A 109 0.45 1.08 17.51
CA ARG A 109 1.81 1.61 17.39
C ARG A 109 1.87 2.92 16.60
N LEU A 110 1.11 2.99 15.50
CA LEU A 110 1.05 4.19 14.66
C LEU A 110 0.23 5.30 15.32
N GLU A 111 -0.88 4.99 15.99
CA GLU A 111 -1.66 5.97 16.75
C GLU A 111 -0.81 6.60 17.87
N ASP A 112 -0.04 5.79 18.59
CA ASP A 112 0.90 6.26 19.61
C ASP A 112 2.00 7.16 19.03
N ALA A 113 2.45 6.89 17.80
CA ALA A 113 3.49 7.68 17.13
C ALA A 113 2.93 9.00 16.61
N ALA A 114 1.81 8.92 15.89
CA ALA A 114 1.14 10.02 15.21
C ALA A 114 0.39 10.96 16.16
N GLY A 115 -0.07 10.46 17.31
CA GLY A 115 -0.91 11.22 18.25
C GLY A 115 -2.34 11.47 17.75
N THR A 116 -2.78 10.75 16.72
CA THR A 116 -4.11 10.83 16.12
C THR A 116 -4.61 9.43 15.74
N GLU A 117 -5.92 9.29 15.52
CA GLU A 117 -6.55 8.06 15.03
C GLU A 117 -5.95 7.65 13.67
N VAL A 118 -5.63 6.36 13.53
CA VAL A 118 -5.19 5.75 12.25
C VAL A 118 -6.40 5.07 11.63
N ALA A 119 -7.06 5.76 10.70
CA ALA A 119 -8.34 5.34 10.13
C ALA A 119 -8.19 4.38 8.94
N GLY A 120 -7.07 4.44 8.23
CA GLY A 120 -6.82 3.71 6.98
C GLY A 120 -5.91 2.50 7.12
N PHE A 121 -6.15 1.50 6.29
CA PHE A 121 -5.27 0.34 6.14
C PHE A 121 -5.05 -0.05 4.67
N ARG A 122 -3.83 -0.41 4.29
CA ARG A 122 -3.53 -1.05 3.01
C ARG A 122 -2.79 -2.36 3.24
N ALA A 123 -3.27 -3.43 2.63
CA ALA A 123 -2.64 -4.73 2.73
C ALA A 123 -1.36 -4.78 1.88
N PRO A 124 -0.25 -5.30 2.44
CA PRO A 124 0.97 -5.56 1.69
C PRO A 124 0.70 -6.35 0.42
N GLY A 125 1.23 -5.87 -0.71
CA GLY A 125 1.06 -6.53 -2.01
C GLY A 125 -0.39 -6.59 -2.51
N PHE A 126 -1.30 -5.79 -1.95
CA PHE A 126 -2.72 -5.77 -2.28
C PHE A 126 -3.45 -7.10 -2.06
N TYR A 127 -2.96 -7.94 -1.13
CA TYR A 127 -3.59 -9.22 -0.81
C TYR A 127 -4.60 -9.09 0.34
N ILE A 128 -5.88 -9.02 -0.01
CA ILE A 128 -7.01 -8.92 0.93
C ILE A 128 -8.01 -10.05 0.69
N ASN A 129 -8.60 -10.56 1.77
CA ASN A 129 -9.74 -11.47 1.77
C ASN A 129 -10.71 -11.07 2.90
N ASP A 130 -11.85 -11.77 3.01
CA ASP A 130 -12.87 -11.43 4.03
C ASP A 130 -12.34 -11.53 5.47
N ARG A 131 -11.43 -12.47 5.75
CA ARG A 131 -10.79 -12.61 7.07
C ARG A 131 -9.97 -11.38 7.44
N VAL A 132 -9.18 -10.85 6.50
CA VAL A 132 -8.42 -9.61 6.72
C VAL A 132 -9.39 -8.44 6.88
N LEU A 133 -10.40 -8.31 6.01
CA LEU A 133 -11.40 -7.25 6.10
C LEU A 133 -12.11 -7.24 7.47
N ASP A 134 -12.55 -8.40 7.96
CA ASP A 134 -13.20 -8.54 9.26
C ASP A 134 -12.27 -8.15 10.41
N ALA A 135 -10.98 -8.51 10.33
CA ALA A 135 -9.99 -8.07 11.31
C ALA A 135 -9.80 -6.54 11.31
N LEU A 136 -9.78 -5.90 10.13
CA LEU A 136 -9.68 -4.44 10.01
C LEU A 136 -10.88 -3.74 10.65
N ILE A 137 -12.09 -4.24 10.39
CA ILE A 137 -13.32 -3.70 10.97
C ILE A 137 -13.31 -3.87 12.49
N ALA A 138 -12.92 -5.04 12.98
CA ALA A 138 -12.86 -5.33 14.42
C ALA A 138 -11.82 -4.47 15.15
N ALA A 139 -10.70 -4.15 14.49
CA ALA A 139 -9.66 -3.25 14.99
C ALA A 139 -10.04 -1.77 14.94
N GLY A 140 -11.19 -1.43 14.34
CA GLY A 140 -11.68 -0.05 14.27
C GLY A 140 -11.04 0.79 13.16
N TYR A 141 -10.51 0.17 12.10
CA TYR A 141 -10.23 0.90 10.87
C TYR A 141 -11.55 1.32 10.20
N ARG A 142 -11.54 2.47 9.51
CA ARG A 142 -12.71 3.04 8.82
C ARG A 142 -12.72 2.76 7.33
N TYR A 143 -11.55 2.55 6.75
CA TYR A 143 -11.43 2.20 5.35
C TYR A 143 -10.22 1.31 5.09
N SER A 144 -10.28 0.59 3.98
CA SER A 144 -9.11 -0.05 3.38
C SER A 144 -8.88 0.46 1.96
N SER A 145 -7.62 0.43 1.54
CA SER A 145 -7.21 0.72 0.16
C SER A 145 -6.40 -0.45 -0.40
N SER A 146 -6.89 -1.67 -0.23
CA SER A 146 -6.15 -2.90 -0.50
C SER A 146 -6.54 -3.57 -1.82
N VAL A 147 -7.70 -3.24 -2.39
CA VAL A 147 -8.18 -3.87 -3.62
C VAL A 147 -7.47 -3.26 -4.82
N ASN A 148 -6.73 -4.12 -5.55
CA ASN A 148 -6.18 -3.81 -6.85
C ASN A 148 -6.74 -4.78 -7.90
N SER A 149 -7.67 -4.28 -8.71
CA SER A 149 -8.40 -5.05 -9.71
C SER A 149 -7.76 -5.00 -11.12
N ALA A 150 -6.51 -4.54 -11.23
CA ALA A 150 -5.82 -4.45 -12.52
C ALA A 150 -5.46 -5.85 -13.05
N LEU A 151 -6.08 -6.27 -14.15
CA LEU A 151 -5.93 -7.60 -14.72
C LEU A 151 -4.50 -7.90 -15.17
N GLY A 152 -3.86 -6.97 -15.86
CA GLY A 152 -2.49 -7.15 -16.36
C GLY A 152 -1.47 -7.26 -15.23
N TYR A 153 -1.61 -6.41 -14.23
CA TYR A 153 -0.79 -6.45 -13.02
C TYR A 153 -0.94 -7.77 -12.25
N ASN A 154 -2.19 -8.20 -11.99
CA ASN A 154 -2.42 -9.44 -11.26
C ASN A 154 -2.01 -10.69 -12.06
N LEU A 155 -2.13 -10.67 -13.39
CA LEU A 155 -1.60 -11.75 -14.24
C LEU A 155 -0.07 -11.82 -14.16
N ALA A 156 0.62 -10.67 -14.22
CA ALA A 156 2.06 -10.61 -14.05
C ALA A 156 2.50 -11.16 -12.69
N LYS A 157 1.80 -10.78 -11.61
CA LYS A 157 1.99 -11.35 -10.25
C LYS A 157 1.88 -12.88 -10.24
N ILE A 158 0.84 -13.43 -10.86
CA ILE A 158 0.63 -14.89 -10.95
C ILE A 158 1.78 -15.56 -11.71
N VAL A 159 2.17 -15.02 -12.86
CA VAL A 159 3.27 -15.57 -13.68
C VAL A 159 4.60 -15.54 -12.92
N VAL A 160 4.92 -14.41 -12.27
CA VAL A 160 6.12 -14.26 -11.45
C VAL A 160 6.10 -15.24 -10.27
N GLY A 161 4.98 -15.35 -9.56
CA GLY A 161 4.81 -16.30 -8.46
C GLY A 161 4.99 -17.75 -8.90
N MET A 162 4.42 -18.13 -10.05
CA MET A 162 4.61 -19.46 -10.64
C MET A 162 6.09 -19.72 -10.99
N ALA A 163 6.75 -18.77 -11.66
CA ALA A 163 8.16 -18.92 -12.02
C ALA A 163 9.04 -19.04 -10.77
N ALA A 164 8.84 -18.19 -9.76
CA ALA A 164 9.62 -18.21 -8.54
C ALA A 164 9.48 -19.53 -7.75
N ASN A 165 8.28 -20.13 -7.76
CA ASN A 165 8.02 -21.46 -7.18
C ASN A 165 8.73 -22.58 -7.95
N VAL A 166 8.78 -22.52 -9.29
CA VAL A 166 9.50 -23.48 -10.14
C VAL A 166 11.00 -23.41 -9.91
N PHE A 167 11.55 -22.19 -9.76
CA PHE A 167 12.98 -21.97 -9.57
C PHE A 167 13.43 -22.00 -8.10
N ARG A 168 12.55 -22.42 -7.16
CA ARG A 168 12.82 -22.49 -5.70
C ARG A 168 13.55 -21.27 -5.16
N ARG A 169 13.13 -20.07 -5.57
CA ARG A 169 13.59 -18.84 -4.91
C ARG A 169 12.82 -18.73 -3.59
N ASP A 170 13.52 -18.86 -2.46
CA ASP A 170 12.91 -18.64 -1.14
C ASP A 170 12.23 -17.25 -1.11
N GLY A 171 10.98 -17.19 -0.64
CA GLY A 171 10.15 -15.97 -0.68
C GLY A 171 9.22 -15.83 -1.91
N ALA A 172 9.22 -16.80 -2.84
CA ALA A 172 8.34 -16.87 -4.02
C ALA A 172 6.82 -16.83 -3.75
N THR A 173 6.39 -17.00 -2.50
CA THR A 173 4.98 -16.96 -2.06
C THR A 173 4.40 -15.54 -1.97
N SER A 174 5.18 -14.50 -2.27
CA SER A 174 4.83 -13.10 -1.99
C SER A 174 3.78 -12.46 -2.92
N TYR A 175 3.18 -13.21 -3.85
CA TYR A 175 2.24 -12.66 -4.84
C TYR A 175 0.93 -13.43 -4.89
N HIS A 176 0.27 -13.53 -3.74
CA HIS A 176 -1.10 -14.00 -3.69
C HIS A 176 -2.06 -12.99 -4.35
N VAL A 177 -3.05 -13.54 -5.04
CA VAL A 177 -4.15 -12.80 -5.67
C VAL A 177 -5.43 -13.48 -5.26
N GLU A 178 -6.30 -12.72 -4.60
CA GLU A 178 -7.65 -13.18 -4.29
C GLU A 178 -8.53 -13.01 -5.52
N PRO A 179 -9.12 -14.08 -6.12
CA PRO A 179 -9.85 -13.97 -7.38
C PRO A 179 -11.00 -12.95 -7.35
N GLY A 180 -11.64 -12.78 -6.19
CA GLY A 180 -12.67 -11.77 -5.98
C GLY A 180 -12.18 -10.35 -6.29
N ALA A 181 -10.94 -10.02 -5.96
CA ALA A 181 -10.38 -8.68 -6.17
C ALA A 181 -10.36 -8.27 -7.66
N LEU A 182 -10.28 -9.22 -8.60
CA LEU A 182 -10.27 -8.95 -10.04
C LEU A 182 -11.60 -8.42 -10.57
N VAL A 183 -12.70 -8.75 -9.89
CA VAL A 183 -14.07 -8.36 -10.28
C VAL A 183 -14.67 -7.30 -9.35
N ALA A 184 -13.89 -6.80 -8.39
CA ALA A 184 -14.31 -5.78 -7.44
C ALA A 184 -14.65 -4.44 -8.13
N PRO A 185 -15.46 -3.59 -7.48
CA PRO A 185 -15.69 -2.22 -7.93
C PRO A 185 -14.39 -1.42 -8.05
N HIS A 186 -14.40 -0.44 -8.97
CA HIS A 186 -13.25 0.42 -9.32
C HIS A 186 -13.40 1.85 -8.79
N HIS A 187 -14.36 2.04 -7.90
CA HIS A 187 -14.67 3.30 -7.23
C HIS A 187 -14.94 2.99 -5.76
N PRO A 188 -14.77 3.95 -4.84
CA PRO A 188 -15.03 3.74 -3.43
C PRO A 188 -16.40 3.10 -3.17
N TYR A 189 -16.43 2.05 -2.36
CA TYR A 189 -17.64 1.28 -2.10
C TYR A 189 -17.63 0.71 -0.69
N ARG A 190 -18.82 0.40 -0.16
CA ARG A 190 -18.98 -0.33 1.09
C ARG A 190 -18.99 -1.83 0.79
N PRO A 191 -18.04 -2.63 1.30
CA PRO A 191 -17.99 -4.05 1.03
C PRO A 191 -19.22 -4.79 1.58
N ALA A 192 -19.67 -5.84 0.89
CA ALA A 192 -20.69 -6.76 1.40
C ALA A 192 -20.05 -7.75 2.39
N ARG A 193 -20.80 -8.19 3.40
CA ARG A 193 -20.32 -9.17 4.39
C ARG A 193 -19.94 -10.49 3.71
N GLY A 194 -18.74 -10.99 4.01
CA GLY A 194 -18.20 -12.24 3.47
C GLY A 194 -18.02 -12.26 1.94
N ARG A 195 -18.06 -11.08 1.31
CA ARG A 195 -17.80 -10.87 -0.13
C ARG A 195 -17.18 -9.49 -0.31
N PHE A 196 -15.96 -9.30 0.18
CA PHE A 196 -15.28 -8.00 0.15
C PHE A 196 -15.27 -7.36 -1.25
N TRP A 197 -15.25 -8.17 -2.32
CA TRP A 197 -15.25 -7.73 -3.72
C TRP A 197 -16.62 -7.28 -4.26
N ARG A 198 -17.66 -7.19 -3.44
CA ARG A 198 -18.98 -6.69 -3.86
C ARG A 198 -19.37 -5.48 -3.04
N ALA A 199 -19.99 -4.49 -3.70
CA ALA A 199 -20.69 -3.42 -3.01
C ALA A 199 -21.92 -3.98 -2.29
N GLY A 200 -22.17 -3.50 -1.08
CA GLY A 200 -23.31 -3.90 -0.26
C GLY A 200 -23.50 -3.03 0.97
N ASP A 201 -24.29 -3.55 1.90
CA ASP A 201 -24.71 -2.93 3.16
C ASP A 201 -23.92 -3.45 4.37
N GLY A 202 -22.62 -3.74 4.18
CA GLY A 202 -21.73 -4.23 5.23
C GLY A 202 -21.58 -3.28 6.44
N PRO A 203 -20.64 -3.45 7.35
CA PRO A 203 -20.39 -2.45 8.41
C PRO A 203 -19.98 -1.08 7.83
N PRO A 204 -20.01 0.03 8.61
CA PRO A 204 -19.66 1.37 8.14
C PRO A 204 -18.15 1.48 7.86
N PHE A 205 -17.73 0.82 6.79
CA PHE A 205 -16.36 0.62 6.36
C PHE A 205 -16.30 0.83 4.84
N CYS A 206 -15.32 1.58 4.35
CA CYS A 206 -15.18 1.84 2.92
C CYS A 206 -13.96 1.11 2.36
N GLU A 207 -14.10 0.47 1.21
CA GLU A 207 -12.96 0.11 0.36
C GLU A 207 -12.73 1.24 -0.64
N ILE A 208 -11.50 1.72 -0.73
CA ILE A 208 -11.02 2.70 -1.70
C ILE A 208 -10.04 1.96 -2.64
N PRO A 209 -10.53 1.32 -3.72
CA PRO A 209 -9.68 0.50 -4.57
C PRO A 209 -8.61 1.33 -5.28
N VAL A 210 -7.47 0.72 -5.57
CA VAL A 210 -6.47 1.30 -6.47
C VAL A 210 -7.13 1.50 -7.83
N SER A 211 -7.02 2.72 -8.37
CA SER A 211 -7.63 3.01 -9.66
C SER A 211 -6.98 2.22 -10.78
N THR A 212 -7.77 1.83 -11.78
CA THR A 212 -7.26 1.07 -12.91
C THR A 212 -7.62 1.78 -14.21
N GLY A 213 -6.69 1.72 -15.17
CA GLY A 213 -6.85 2.31 -16.49
C GLY A 213 -6.67 1.29 -17.60
N PHE A 214 -6.89 1.72 -18.84
CA PHE A 214 -6.75 0.91 -20.06
C PHE A 214 -7.46 -0.46 -19.96
N ALA A 215 -8.79 -0.44 -20.02
CA ALA A 215 -9.63 -1.64 -19.88
C ALA A 215 -9.33 -2.46 -18.60
N ARG A 216 -8.97 -1.78 -17.51
CA ARG A 216 -8.57 -2.38 -16.21
C ARG A 216 -7.29 -3.20 -16.29
N THR A 217 -6.42 -2.95 -17.26
CA THR A 217 -5.18 -3.73 -17.42
C THR A 217 -4.07 -3.18 -16.52
N LEU A 218 -3.98 -1.86 -16.45
CA LEU A 218 -2.90 -1.16 -15.77
C LEU A 218 -3.39 -0.55 -14.45
N PRO A 219 -2.63 -0.69 -13.37
CA PRO A 219 -2.96 -0.08 -12.10
C PRO A 219 -2.50 1.39 -12.07
N GLY A 220 -3.16 2.20 -11.25
CA GLY A 220 -2.72 3.55 -10.86
C GLY A 220 -1.60 3.50 -9.82
N VAL A 221 -0.66 2.58 -9.97
CA VAL A 221 0.53 2.45 -9.14
C VAL A 221 1.71 2.91 -9.98
N THR A 222 2.33 4.03 -9.61
CA THR A 222 3.29 4.74 -10.48
C THR A 222 4.55 3.94 -10.77
N PHE A 223 5.18 3.32 -9.77
CA PHE A 223 6.30 2.40 -9.99
C PHE A 223 5.98 1.26 -10.98
N ALA A 224 4.80 0.64 -10.86
CA ALA A 224 4.39 -0.40 -11.80
C ALA A 224 4.30 0.16 -13.23
N LEU A 225 3.81 1.39 -13.40
CA LEU A 225 3.78 2.05 -14.70
C LEU A 225 5.18 2.37 -15.22
N ASP A 226 6.14 2.72 -14.36
CA ASP A 226 7.53 2.99 -14.76
C ASP A 226 8.21 1.78 -15.39
N THR A 227 7.93 0.59 -14.84
CA THR A 227 8.45 -0.66 -15.41
C THR A 227 7.73 -1.06 -16.72
N MET A 228 6.51 -0.58 -16.95
CA MET A 228 5.67 -1.01 -18.07
C MET A 228 5.60 -0.01 -19.23
N LEU A 229 5.80 1.29 -18.98
CA LEU A 229 5.53 2.36 -19.94
C LEU A 229 6.64 3.43 -19.99
N PRO A 230 7.00 3.91 -21.19
CA PRO A 230 7.79 5.13 -21.35
C PRO A 230 7.12 6.35 -20.70
N ALA A 231 7.91 7.30 -20.20
CA ALA A 231 7.45 8.46 -19.44
C ALA A 231 6.27 9.23 -20.08
N ARG A 232 6.33 9.49 -21.40
CA ARG A 232 5.24 10.20 -22.12
C ARG A 232 3.92 9.43 -22.13
N LEU A 233 3.98 8.09 -22.18
CA LEU A 233 2.78 7.24 -22.14
C LEU A 233 2.25 7.13 -20.72
N ARG A 234 3.14 7.07 -19.72
CA ARG A 234 2.78 7.11 -18.30
C ARG A 234 2.04 8.40 -17.94
N GLN A 235 2.57 9.55 -18.32
CA GLN A 235 1.91 10.84 -18.07
C GLN A 235 0.50 10.87 -18.67
N ARG A 236 0.38 10.53 -19.97
CA ARG A 236 -0.93 10.44 -20.64
C ARG A 236 -1.88 9.43 -20.02
N PHE A 237 -1.35 8.35 -19.45
CA PHE A 237 -2.13 7.37 -18.72
C PHE A 237 -2.69 7.98 -17.43
N LEU A 238 -1.85 8.63 -16.62
CA LEU A 238 -2.27 9.26 -15.36
C LEU A 238 -3.28 10.39 -15.60
N GLU A 239 -3.03 11.27 -16.57
CA GLU A 239 -3.97 12.32 -16.98
C GLU A 239 -5.34 11.72 -17.32
N ARG A 240 -5.37 10.70 -18.18
CA ARG A 240 -6.63 10.02 -18.53
C ARG A 240 -7.27 9.29 -17.37
N LEU A 241 -6.48 8.71 -16.47
CA LEU A 241 -6.98 8.01 -15.29
C LEU A 241 -7.71 9.00 -14.39
N VAL A 242 -7.11 10.16 -14.15
CA VAL A 242 -7.71 11.26 -13.39
C VAL A 242 -8.97 11.79 -14.08
N ASP A 243 -8.90 12.09 -15.38
CA ASP A 243 -10.02 12.68 -16.13
C ASP A 243 -11.25 11.77 -16.22
N ARG A 244 -11.03 10.45 -16.31
CA ARG A 244 -12.11 9.48 -16.55
C ARG A 244 -12.67 8.86 -15.27
N SER A 245 -11.97 8.99 -14.15
CA SER A 245 -12.38 8.37 -12.90
C SER A 245 -13.19 9.35 -12.07
N LYS A 246 -14.35 8.90 -11.56
CA LYS A 246 -15.11 9.68 -10.58
C LYS A 246 -14.27 9.95 -9.32
N ALA A 247 -13.47 8.97 -8.94
CA ALA A 247 -12.43 9.09 -7.93
C ALA A 247 -11.19 8.31 -8.39
N ALA A 248 -10.05 9.00 -8.48
CA ALA A 248 -8.77 8.41 -8.85
C ALA A 248 -7.91 8.23 -7.59
N ASN A 249 -7.60 6.99 -7.24
CA ASN A 249 -6.67 6.62 -6.18
C ASN A 249 -5.36 6.17 -6.82
N ILE A 250 -4.32 7.00 -6.67
CA ILE A 250 -3.00 6.80 -7.23
C ILE A 250 -2.03 6.48 -6.09
N VAL A 251 -1.21 5.45 -6.27
CA VAL A 251 -0.26 4.96 -5.27
C VAL A 251 1.15 5.25 -5.74
N LEU A 252 1.89 5.97 -4.90
CA LEU A 252 3.33 6.23 -4.98
C LEU A 252 4.07 5.31 -4.01
N HIS A 253 5.39 5.25 -4.12
CA HIS A 253 6.24 4.62 -3.11
C HIS A 253 7.35 5.58 -2.66
N ASP A 254 7.86 5.33 -1.46
CA ASP A 254 8.95 6.07 -0.82
C ASP A 254 10.24 6.18 -1.65
N PHE A 255 10.54 5.18 -2.49
CA PHE A 255 11.73 5.19 -3.36
C PHE A 255 11.56 6.00 -4.65
N GLU A 256 10.39 6.55 -4.96
CA GLU A 256 10.17 7.26 -6.23
C GLU A 256 10.86 8.64 -6.30
N LEU A 257 11.36 9.16 -5.16
CA LEU A 257 12.23 10.34 -5.07
C LEU A 257 13.65 10.00 -4.58
N LEU A 258 14.08 8.75 -4.78
CA LEU A 258 15.45 8.30 -4.50
C LEU A 258 16.43 9.01 -5.44
N GLU A 259 17.47 9.63 -4.89
CA GLU A 259 18.57 10.23 -5.65
C GLU A 259 19.84 9.38 -5.55
N ASP A 260 20.77 9.58 -6.49
CA ASP A 260 22.08 8.92 -6.47
C ASP A 260 22.84 9.28 -5.17
N GLY A 261 23.19 8.28 -4.37
CA GLY A 261 23.92 8.45 -3.10
C GLY A 261 23.06 8.44 -1.83
N ASP A 262 21.76 8.13 -1.95
CA ASP A 262 20.87 7.96 -0.80
C ASP A 262 20.95 6.59 -0.12
N MET A 263 21.54 5.60 -0.80
CA MET A 263 21.73 4.22 -0.34
C MET A 263 23.20 3.90 -0.07
#